data_AF-A0A5B9WFA9-F1
#
_entry.id   AF-A0A5B9WFA9-F1
#
_cell.length_a   1.000
_cell.length_b   1.000
_cell.length_c   1.000
_cell.angle_alpha   90.00
_cell.angle_beta   90.00
_cell.angle_gamma   90.00
#
_symmetry.space_group_name_H-M   'P 1'
#
loop_
_entity.id
_entity.type
_entity.pdbx_description
1 polymer ?
#
loop_
_entity_poly.entity_id
_entity_poly.type
_entity_poly.pdbx_seq_one_letter_code
_entity_poly.pdbx_strand_id
1 'polypeptide(L)' 'MDGGMVIHLDPDLEAALAASARRLGVAPEALARDVLRERFLGGATAIEPRDEWERRLIGAASDCGVSLPDSALSSDGLYE' A
#
# COMPACT_ATOMS: atom_id res chain seq x y z
N MET A 1 16.70 -3.88 -5.60
CA MET A 1 16.40 -2.87 -6.64
C MET A 1 15.01 -2.37 -6.33
N ASP A 2 14.89 -1.13 -5.86
CA ASP A 2 13.60 -0.54 -5.47
C ASP A 2 12.77 -0.27 -6.73
N GLY A 3 11.75 -1.08 -6.97
CA GLY A 3 10.83 -0.93 -8.10
C GLY A 3 9.82 0.18 -7.81
N GLY A 4 10.26 1.43 -7.83
CA GLY A 4 9.39 2.60 -7.62
C GLY A 4 8.56 2.92 -8.85
N MET A 5 7.24 3.11 -8.66
CA MET A 5 6.38 3.68 -9.71
C MET A 5 6.69 5.17 -9.88
N VAL A 6 6.96 5.59 -11.12
CA VAL A 6 7.20 7.01 -11.46
C VAL A 6 5.93 7.60 -12.06
N ILE A 7 5.44 8.70 -11.49
CA ILE A 7 4.33 9.48 -12.01
C ILE A 7 4.87 10.81 -12.53
N HIS A 8 4.60 11.13 -13.79
CA HIS A 8 4.93 12.42 -14.37
C HIS A 8 3.81 13.42 -14.08
N LEU A 9 4.14 14.53 -13.43
CA LEU A 9 3.23 15.62 -13.14
C LEU A 9 3.47 16.76 -14.12
N ASP A 10 2.41 17.51 -14.41
CA ASP A 10 2.54 18.81 -15.05
C ASP A 10 3.26 19.79 -14.10
N PRO A 11 4.10 20.72 -14.60
CA PRO A 11 4.85 21.65 -13.77
C PRO A 11 3.99 22.47 -12.80
N ASP A 12 2.78 22.86 -13.20
CA ASP A 12 1.88 23.64 -12.34
C ASP A 12 1.37 22.79 -11.16
N LEU A 13 1.08 21.51 -11.43
CA LEU A 13 0.65 20.56 -10.41
C LEU A 13 1.79 20.22 -9.44
N GLU A 14 3.00 20.05 -9.96
CA GLU A 14 4.20 19.81 -9.15
C GLU A 14 4.46 20.99 -8.19
N ALA A 15 4.38 22.23 -8.69
CA ALA A 15 4.55 23.43 -7.89
C ALA A 15 3.46 23.55 -6.80
N ALA A 16 2.20 23.27 -7.15
CA ALA A 16 1.08 23.30 -6.20
C ALA A 16 1.22 22.24 -5.10
N LEU A 17 1.66 21.03 -5.46
CA LEU A 17 1.94 19.95 -4.52
C LEU A 17 3.07 20.33 -3.56
N ALA A 18 4.19 20.84 -4.08
CA ALA A 18 5.33 21.26 -3.28
C ALA A 18 4.97 22.40 -2.30
N ALA A 19 4.19 23.38 -2.75
CA ALA A 19 3.72 24.47 -1.89
C ALA A 19 2.79 23.96 -0.76
N SER A 20 1.92 23.02 -1.07
CA SER A 20 1.00 22.41 -0.09
C SER A 20 1.75 21.55 0.92
N ALA A 21 2.67 20.71 0.46
CA ALA A 21 3.52 19.87 1.29
C ALA A 21 4.36 20.71 2.27
N ARG A 22 4.95 21.82 1.79
CA ARG A 22 5.67 22.77 2.62
C ARG A 22 4.80 23.39 3.71
N ARG A 23 3.56 23.78 3.37
CA ARG A 23 2.61 24.35 4.35
C ARG A 23 2.25 23.34 5.44
N LEU A 24 2.20 22.07 5.09
CA LEU A 24 1.87 20.96 5.99
C LEU A 24 3.10 20.36 6.71
N GLY A 25 4.32 20.77 6.34
CA GLY A 25 5.55 20.24 6.92
C GLY A 25 5.85 18.78 6.56
N VAL A 26 5.32 18.30 5.43
CA VAL A 26 5.50 16.91 4.95
C VAL A 26 6.26 16.88 3.62
N ALA A 27 6.79 15.70 3.26
CA ALA A 27 7.39 15.50 1.94
C ALA A 27 6.30 15.51 0.84
N PRO A 28 6.57 16.08 -0.35
CA PRO A 28 5.63 16.09 -1.48
C PRO A 28 5.14 14.69 -1.88
N GLU A 29 6.02 13.69 -1.86
CA GLU A 29 5.72 12.30 -2.21
C GLU A 29 4.79 11.65 -1.18
N ALA A 30 5.01 11.95 0.11
CA ALA A 30 4.14 11.47 1.18
C ALA A 30 2.73 12.06 1.04
N LEU A 31 2.64 13.37 0.78
CA LEU A 31 1.37 14.04 0.57
C LEU A 31 0.64 13.50 -0.67
N ALA A 32 1.35 13.34 -1.80
CA ALA A 32 0.77 12.78 -3.02
C ALA A 32 0.25 11.36 -2.78
N ARG A 33 1.05 10.50 -2.14
CA ARG A 33 0.65 9.13 -1.81
C ARG A 33 -0.59 9.10 -0.93
N ASP A 34 -0.65 9.91 0.11
CA ASP A 34 -1.75 9.89 1.07
C ASP A 34 -3.04 10.40 0.41
N VAL A 35 -2.97 11.44 -0.43
CA VAL A 35 -4.11 11.90 -1.24
C VAL A 35 -4.56 10.86 -2.25
N LEU A 36 -3.63 10.18 -2.93
CA LEU A 36 -3.97 9.11 -3.87
C LEU A 36 -4.63 7.93 -3.15
N ARG A 37 -4.13 7.57 -1.96
CA ARG A 37 -4.76 6.54 -1.12
C ARG A 37 -6.16 6.94 -0.71
N GLU A 38 -6.35 8.16 -0.21
CA GLU A 38 -7.68 8.63 0.17
C GLU A 38 -8.64 8.67 -1.03
N ARG A 39 -8.17 9.11 -2.20
CA ARG A 39 -9.00 9.24 -3.39
C ARG A 39 -9.38 7.90 -4.02
N PHE A 40 -8.43 6.97 -4.10
CA PHE A 40 -8.60 5.72 -4.86
C PHE A 40 -8.83 4.50 -3.98
N LEU A 41 -8.37 4.53 -2.74
CA LEU A 41 -8.58 3.48 -1.72
C LEU A 41 -9.51 3.96 -0.60
N GLY A 42 -10.17 5.12 -0.79
CA GLY A 42 -11.05 5.76 0.17
C GLY A 42 -12.21 4.86 0.59
N GLY A 43 -12.07 4.33 1.79
CA GLY A 43 -12.84 3.21 2.31
C GLY A 43 -12.19 1.92 1.82
N ALA A 44 -11.45 1.23 2.72
CA ALA A 44 -11.18 -0.18 2.51
C ALA A 44 -12.53 -0.81 2.16
N THR A 45 -12.73 -1.11 0.88
CA THR A 45 -13.78 -2.01 0.47
C THR A 45 -13.55 -3.20 1.37
N ALA A 46 -14.46 -3.44 2.31
CA ALA A 46 -14.47 -4.68 3.05
C ALA A 46 -14.28 -5.74 1.96
N ILE A 47 -13.13 -6.42 1.99
CA ILE A 47 -12.85 -7.43 0.99
C ILE A 47 -13.83 -8.52 1.36
N GLU A 48 -15.00 -8.48 0.72
CA GLU A 48 -16.03 -9.49 0.94
C GLU A 48 -15.47 -10.78 0.36
N PRO A 49 -15.15 -11.77 1.20
CA PRO A 49 -14.56 -12.99 0.73
C PRO A 49 -15.55 -13.68 -0.21
N ARG A 50 -15.08 -14.01 -1.42
CA ARG A 50 -15.90 -14.67 -2.43
C ARG A 50 -16.23 -16.11 -2.05
N ASP A 51 -15.35 -16.73 -1.26
CA ASP A 51 -15.48 -18.09 -0.79
C ASP A 51 -14.91 -18.28 0.62
N GLU A 52 -15.04 -19.51 1.13
CA GLU A 52 -14.57 -19.87 2.46
C GLU A 52 -13.04 -19.82 2.58
N TRP A 53 -12.31 -20.02 1.49
CA TRP A 53 -10.85 -19.93 1.47
C TRP A 53 -10.38 -18.49 1.65
N GLU A 54 -10.94 -17.54 0.89
CA GLU A 54 -10.66 -16.10 1.04
C GLU A 54 -11.06 -15.59 2.43
N ARG A 55 -12.19 -16.07 2.99
CA ARG A 55 -12.62 -15.70 4.35
C ARG A 55 -11.60 -16.12 5.40
N ARG A 56 -11.09 -17.35 5.30
CA ARG A 56 -10.08 -17.88 6.22
C ARG A 56 -8.75 -17.14 6.06
N LEU A 57 -8.37 -16.81 4.83
CA LEU A 57 -7.16 -16.04 4.55
C LEU A 57 -7.23 -14.62 5.13
N ILE A 58 -8.32 -13.90 4.90
CA ILE A 58 -8.52 -12.55 5.44
C ILE A 58 -8.57 -12.60 6.97
N GLY A 59 -9.26 -13.58 7.55
CA GLY A 59 -9.30 -13.78 9.01
C GLY A 59 -7.92 -14.05 9.62
N ALA A 60 -7.09 -14.88 8.98
CA ALA A 60 -5.73 -15.16 9.44
C ALA A 60 -4.77 -13.97 9.25
N ALA A 61 -4.99 -13.17 8.19
CA ALA A 61 -4.11 -12.04 7.84
C ALA A 61 -4.46 -10.74 8.60
N SER A 62 -5.70 -10.58 9.08
CA SER A 62 -6.16 -9.36 9.77
C SER A 62 -5.41 -9.09 11.08
N ASP A 63 -4.94 -10.15 11.75
CA ASP A 63 -4.08 -10.05 12.96
C ASP A 63 -2.58 -9.93 12.63
N CYS A 64 -2.19 -10.14 11.37
CA CYS A 64 -0.81 -10.26 10.94
C CYS A 64 -0.33 -8.98 10.22
N GLY A 65 -0.15 -7.90 10.98
CA GLY A 65 0.66 -6.74 10.56
C GLY A 65 2.17 -7.05 10.50
N VAL A 66 2.55 -8.25 10.07
CA VAL A 66 3.93 -8.74 10.06
C VAL A 66 4.24 -9.27 8.66
N SER A 67 5.15 -8.60 7.95
CA SER A 67 5.81 -9.20 6.80
C SER A 67 6.58 -10.42 7.31
N LEU A 68 6.12 -11.61 6.96
CA LEU A 68 6.87 -12.83 7.19
C LEU A 68 8.20 -12.71 6.41
N PRO A 69 9.35 -13.02 7.02
CA PRO A 69 10.62 -13.04 6.29
C PRO A 69 10.56 -14.09 5.19
N ASP A 70 11.24 -13.87 4.07
CA ASP A 70 11.28 -14.79 2.91
C ASP A 70 11.57 -16.25 3.30
N SER A 71 12.37 -16.45 4.34
CA SER A 71 12.70 -17.78 4.88
C SER A 71 11.50 -18.54 5.46
N ALA A 72 10.45 -17.83 5.91
CA ALA A 72 9.21 -18.43 6.42
C ALA A 72 8.26 -18.88 5.30
N LEU A 73 8.53 -18.48 4.06
CA LEU A 73 7.79 -18.88 2.85
C LEU A 73 8.58 -19.88 1.99
N SER A 74 9.75 -20.33 2.46
CA SER A 74 10.51 -21.35 1.73
C SER A 74 9.77 -22.70 1.77
N SER A 75 9.54 -23.27 0.59
CA SER A 75 8.90 -24.57 0.40
C SER A 75 9.77 -25.77 0.78
N ASP A 76 11.00 -25.54 1.26
CA ASP A 76 12.03 -26.55 1.59
C ASP A 76 11.74 -27.36 2.87
N GLY A 77 10.50 -27.84 3.02
CA GLY A 77 10.12 -28.71 4.13
C GLY A 77 8.64 -29.07 4.20
N LEU A 78 7.80 -28.60 3.25
CA LEU A 78 6.38 -28.97 3.17
C LEU A 78 6.14 -30.24 2.34
N TYR A 79 7.19 -30.79 1.74
CA TYR A 79 7.18 -32.09 1.06
C TYR A 79 8.35 -32.95 1.56
N GLU A 80 8.24 -33.42 2.80
CA GLU A 80 8.82 -34.70 3.27
C GLU A 80 7.75 -35.40 4.13
#